data_AF-A0A969QM19-F1
#
_entry.id   AF-A0A969QM19-F1
#
_cell.length_a   1.000
_cell.length_b   1.000
_cell.length_c   1.000
_cell.angle_alpha   90.00
_cell.angle_beta   90.00
_cell.angle_gamma   90.00
#
_symmetry.space_group_name_H-M   'P 1'
#
loop_
_entity.id
_entity.type
_entity.pdbx_description
1 polymer ?
#
loop_
_entity_poly.entity_id
_entity_poly.type
_entity_poly.pdbx_seq_one_letter_code
_entity_poly.pdbx_strand_id
1 'polypeptide(L)'
;MVRYTLPQSPEIILTVKGKDSTKAREEAMDRLMELMDKGELPTELKEGFGPKQFVEVKELEDTASEGEDAITEAIQILSNLASLKLKMMESREEALKIRAAIDILFTDEPVSAEEIGRLKDGFKVLKNFAQANVRYREARSKAEEARAILDDALQSNEAENKAQKSGK
;
A
#
# COMPACT_ATOMS: atom_id res chain seq x y z
N MET A 1 24.43 -7.21 5.12
CA MET A 1 25.37 -6.11 4.81
C MET A 1 25.46 -5.26 6.06
N VAL A 2 26.57 -4.59 6.32
CA VAL A 2 26.72 -3.70 7.47
C VAL A 2 26.84 -2.26 6.95
N ARG A 3 26.25 -1.32 7.69
CA ARG A 3 26.23 0.10 7.34
C ARG A 3 27.03 0.90 8.36
N TYR A 4 27.77 1.87 7.86
CA TYR A 4 28.57 2.77 8.66
C TYR A 4 28.26 4.22 8.33
N THR A 5 28.39 5.09 9.32
CA THR A 5 28.33 6.53 9.15
C THR A 5 29.47 7.25 9.85
N LEU A 6 29.63 8.53 9.56
CA LEU A 6 30.62 9.40 10.16
C LEU A 6 29.99 10.15 11.36
N PRO A 7 30.66 10.22 12.53
CA PRO A 7 30.15 11.00 13.67
C PRO A 7 29.84 12.47 13.33
N GLN A 8 30.64 13.07 12.45
CA GLN A 8 30.49 14.45 12.00
C GLN A 8 29.49 14.61 10.84
N SER A 9 29.04 13.52 10.22
CA SER A 9 28.17 13.57 9.04
C SER A 9 27.30 12.32 8.98
N PRO A 10 26.24 12.27 9.81
CA PRO A 10 25.33 11.13 9.88
C PRO A 10 24.60 10.85 8.56
N GLU A 11 24.53 11.85 7.67
CA GLU A 11 23.93 11.76 6.33
C GLU A 11 24.68 10.81 5.38
N ILE A 12 25.97 10.55 5.65
CA ILE A 12 26.79 9.69 4.79
C ILE A 12 26.66 8.24 5.26
N ILE A 13 26.08 7.40 4.42
CA ILE A 13 25.87 5.97 4.70
C ILE A 13 26.76 5.14 3.77
N LEU A 14 27.70 4.40 4.37
CA LEU A 14 28.61 3.50 3.67
C LEU A 14 28.18 2.05 3.92
N THR A 15 27.70 1.38 2.88
CA THR A 15 27.17 0.01 2.97
C THR A 15 28.17 -1.02 2.47
N VAL A 16 28.70 -1.89 3.32
CA VAL A 16 29.68 -2.93 2.95
C VAL A 16 29.13 -4.34 3.20
N LYS A 17 29.69 -5.33 2.50
CA LYS A 17 29.22 -6.72 2.59
C LYS A 17 29.73 -7.36 3.89
N GLY A 18 28.92 -8.22 4.50
CA GLY A 18 29.27 -8.92 5.76
C GLY A 18 28.62 -8.31 7.01
N LYS A 19 29.27 -8.55 8.16
CA LYS A 19 28.89 -8.11 9.52
C LYS A 19 29.92 -7.11 10.06
N ASP A 20 29.58 -6.39 11.14
CA ASP A 20 30.54 -5.47 11.77
C ASP A 20 31.84 -6.18 12.15
N SER A 21 32.94 -5.73 11.56
CA SER A 21 34.28 -6.28 11.76
C SER A 21 35.34 -5.26 11.37
N THR A 22 36.57 -5.45 11.83
CA THR A 22 37.71 -4.60 11.44
C THR A 22 37.86 -4.54 9.92
N LYS A 23 37.72 -5.69 9.25
CA LYS A 23 37.80 -5.78 7.78
C LYS A 23 36.68 -5.00 7.09
N ALA A 24 35.44 -5.10 7.56
CA ALA A 24 34.33 -4.34 6.99
C ALA A 24 34.53 -2.81 7.17
N ARG A 25 35.15 -2.39 8.27
CA ARG A 25 35.47 -0.98 8.51
C ARG A 25 36.63 -0.48 7.64
N GLU A 26 37.59 -1.33 7.32
CA GLU A 26 38.63 -1.04 6.32
C GLU A 26 38.02 -0.88 4.92
N GLU A 27 37.12 -1.80 4.52
CA GLU A 27 36.39 -1.69 3.26
C GLU A 27 35.51 -0.42 3.20
N ALA A 28 34.94 0.02 4.33
CA ALA A 28 34.21 1.28 4.41
C ALA A 28 35.13 2.48 4.26
N MET A 29 36.37 2.40 4.75
CA MET A 29 37.38 3.44 4.58
C MET A 29 37.76 3.61 3.11
N ASP A 30 37.95 2.51 2.39
CA ASP A 30 38.26 2.53 0.96
C ASP A 30 37.18 3.27 0.17
N ARG A 31 35.91 3.00 0.47
CA ARG A 31 34.78 3.71 -0.15
C ARG A 31 34.69 5.18 0.25
N LEU A 32 35.03 5.52 1.49
CA LEU A 32 35.09 6.91 1.92
C LEU A 32 36.16 7.68 1.13
N MET A 33 37.33 7.07 0.91
CA MET A 33 38.39 7.65 0.08
C MET A 33 37.93 7.84 -1.37
N GLU A 34 37.21 6.89 -1.96
CA GLU A 34 36.62 7.05 -3.29
C GLU A 34 35.64 8.24 -3.38
N LEU A 35 34.83 8.48 -2.34
CA LEU A 35 33.91 9.63 -2.28
C LEU A 35 34.67 10.96 -2.12
N MET A 36 35.77 10.95 -1.38
CA MET A 36 36.67 12.11 -1.25
C MET A 36 37.32 12.45 -2.60
N ASP A 37 37.81 11.45 -3.33
CA ASP A 37 38.41 11.64 -4.65
C ASP A 37 37.41 12.18 -5.68
N LYS A 38 36.12 11.84 -5.53
CA LYS A 38 35.02 12.37 -6.35
C LYS A 38 34.54 13.75 -5.93
N GLY A 39 35.02 14.29 -4.80
CA GLY A 39 34.55 15.55 -4.25
C GLY A 39 33.11 15.50 -3.72
N GLU A 40 32.59 14.31 -3.46
CA GLU A 40 31.21 14.06 -2.99
C GLU A 40 31.12 14.06 -1.46
N LEU A 41 32.20 14.40 -0.75
CA LEU A 41 32.21 14.51 0.70
C LEU A 41 31.79 15.94 1.11
N PRO A 42 30.58 16.13 1.69
CA PRO A 42 30.07 17.46 2.05
C PRO A 42 30.80 18.13 3.22
N THR A 43 31.66 17.40 3.93
CA THR A 43 32.31 17.85 5.17
C THR A 43 33.74 17.33 5.26
N GLU A 44 34.62 18.10 5.89
CA GLU A 44 35.99 17.66 6.14
C GLU A 44 36.03 16.59 7.24
N LEU A 45 36.85 15.56 7.02
CA LEU A 45 37.12 14.56 8.05
C LEU A 45 37.99 15.15 9.15
N LYS A 46 37.79 14.69 10.39
CA LYS A 46 38.70 15.04 11.49
C LYS A 46 40.11 14.53 11.19
N GLU A 47 41.12 15.33 11.53
CA GLU A 47 42.52 14.94 11.38
C GLU A 47 42.80 13.60 12.09
N GLY A 48 43.37 12.64 11.35
CA GLY A 48 43.61 11.29 11.84
C GLY A 48 42.39 10.36 11.86
N PHE A 49 41.33 10.66 11.09
CA PHE A 49 40.17 9.78 10.97
C PHE A 49 40.56 8.37 10.49
N GLY A 50 40.09 7.32 11.17
CA GLY A 50 40.39 5.94 10.82
C GLY A 50 39.21 4.96 10.97
N PRO A 51 39.37 3.70 10.51
CA PRO A 51 38.28 2.71 10.42
C PRO A 51 37.51 2.43 11.72
N LYS A 52 38.15 2.58 12.88
CA LYS A 52 37.52 2.36 14.19
C LYS A 52 36.55 3.47 14.59
N GLN A 53 36.59 4.63 13.93
CA GLN A 53 35.77 5.79 14.23
C GLN A 53 34.46 5.83 13.43
N PHE A 54 34.27 4.89 12.50
CA PHE A 54 32.95 4.67 11.91
C PHE A 54 31.94 4.31 12.99
N VAL A 55 30.76 4.92 12.93
CA VAL A 55 29.63 4.53 13.76
C VAL A 55 28.88 3.47 12.97
N GLU A 56 28.76 2.27 13.54
CA GLU A 56 27.87 1.27 12.96
C GLU A 56 26.46 1.82 13.06
N VAL A 57 25.83 2.00 11.90
CA VAL A 57 24.41 2.30 11.83
C VAL A 57 23.70 0.97 12.06
N LYS A 58 23.42 0.69 13.33
CA LYS A 58 22.40 -0.29 13.70
C LYS A 58 21.10 0.32 13.27
N GLU A 59 20.59 -0.10 12.11
CA GLU A 59 19.33 0.38 11.59
C GLU A 59 18.26 0.31 12.71
N LEU A 60 17.67 1.46 13.02
CA LEU A 60 16.21 1.49 13.03
C LEU A 60 15.85 1.17 11.59
N GLU A 61 15.32 -0.03 11.41
CA GLU A 61 15.19 -0.75 10.16
C GLU A 61 14.76 0.16 9.00
N ASP A 62 15.54 0.18 7.91
CA ASP A 62 15.02 0.50 6.57
C ASP A 62 14.17 -0.70 6.11
N THR A 63 13.17 -1.06 6.90
CA THR A 63 12.16 -2.05 6.55
C THR A 63 10.82 -1.35 6.70
N ALA A 64 10.26 -0.88 5.59
CA ALA A 64 8.89 -1.29 5.39
C ALA A 64 8.95 -2.82 5.44
N SER A 65 8.61 -3.40 6.60
CA SER A 65 8.60 -4.85 6.73
C SER A 65 7.65 -5.39 5.65
N GLU A 66 7.81 -6.65 5.22
CA GLU A 66 6.82 -7.27 4.31
C GLU A 66 5.38 -7.11 4.83
N GLY A 67 5.20 -6.93 6.14
CA GLY A 67 3.94 -6.57 6.78
C GLY A 67 3.47 -5.13 6.50
N GLU A 68 4.34 -4.12 6.49
CA GLU A 68 3.97 -2.74 6.15
C GLU A 68 3.59 -2.59 4.67
N ASP A 69 4.29 -3.31 3.79
CA ASP A 69 3.94 -3.40 2.38
C ASP A 69 2.58 -4.08 2.18
N ALA A 70 2.32 -5.19 2.89
CA ALA A 70 1.04 -5.89 2.86
C ALA A 70 -0.12 -5.02 3.40
N ILE A 71 0.12 -4.21 4.44
CA ILE A 71 -0.86 -3.25 4.97
C ILE A 71 -1.16 -2.17 3.91
N THR A 72 -0.13 -1.66 3.24
CA THR A 72 -0.28 -0.64 2.19
C THR A 72 -1.11 -1.18 1.02
N GLU A 73 -0.82 -2.41 0.56
CA GLU A 73 -1.59 -3.07 -0.49
C GLU A 73 -3.05 -3.32 -0.04
N ALA A 74 -3.25 -3.77 1.20
CA ALA A 74 -4.58 -3.99 1.75
C ALA A 74 -5.43 -2.72 1.74
N ILE A 75 -4.87 -1.58 2.17
CA ILE A 75 -5.55 -0.28 2.15
C ILE A 75 -5.90 0.12 0.72
N GLN A 76 -5.00 -0.09 -0.25
CA GLN A 76 -5.25 0.23 -1.65
C GLN A 76 -6.39 -0.59 -2.26
N ILE A 77 -6.46 -1.89 -1.91
CA ILE A 77 -7.57 -2.78 -2.31
C ILE A 77 -8.89 -2.30 -1.72
N LEU A 78 -8.91 -1.96 -0.42
CA LEU A 78 -10.10 -1.45 0.26
C LEU A 78 -10.56 -0.09 -0.31
N SER A 79 -9.62 0.78 -0.66
CA SER A 79 -9.89 2.07 -1.31
C SER A 79 -10.55 1.88 -2.69
N ASN A 80 -10.01 0.97 -3.50
CA ASN A 80 -10.61 0.61 -4.78
C ASN A 80 -12.03 0.04 -4.62
N LEU A 81 -12.25 -0.84 -3.62
CA LEU A 81 -13.58 -1.34 -3.31
C LEU A 81 -14.54 -0.19 -2.97
N ALA A 82 -14.12 0.78 -2.17
CA ALA A 82 -14.94 1.92 -1.80
C ALA A 82 -15.36 2.76 -3.02
N SER A 83 -14.43 3.04 -3.93
CA SER A 83 -14.74 3.73 -5.20
C SER A 83 -15.73 2.94 -6.06
N LEU A 84 -15.54 1.62 -6.18
CA LEU A 84 -16.46 0.75 -6.93
C LEU A 84 -17.85 0.70 -6.30
N LYS A 85 -17.94 0.68 -4.96
CA LYS A 85 -19.20 0.69 -4.22
C LYS A 85 -19.99 1.97 -4.51
N LEU A 86 -19.31 3.12 -4.48
CA LEU A 86 -19.92 4.42 -4.79
C LEU A 86 -20.50 4.43 -6.21
N LYS A 87 -19.69 4.05 -7.20
CA LYS A 87 -20.12 3.99 -8.61
C LYS A 87 -21.29 3.04 -8.87
N MET A 88 -21.31 1.90 -8.18
CA MET A 88 -22.44 0.97 -8.23
C MET A 88 -23.70 1.60 -7.62
N MET A 89 -23.56 2.33 -6.51
CA MET A 89 -24.69 2.97 -5.82
C MET A 89 -25.32 4.09 -6.63
N GLU A 90 -24.54 4.90 -7.35
CA GLU A 90 -25.00 6.04 -8.16
C GLU A 90 -26.14 5.67 -9.13
N SER A 91 -26.07 4.49 -9.74
CA SER A 91 -27.05 4.04 -10.75
C SER A 91 -28.02 2.97 -10.23
N ARG A 92 -27.91 2.57 -8.95
CA ARG A 92 -28.62 1.42 -8.40
C ARG A 92 -30.13 1.57 -8.45
N GLU A 93 -30.66 2.68 -7.97
CA GLU A 93 -32.10 2.88 -7.87
C GLU A 93 -32.76 2.88 -9.26
N GLU A 94 -32.21 3.66 -10.17
CA GLU A 94 -32.71 3.79 -11.54
C GLU A 94 -32.61 2.47 -12.31
N ALA A 95 -31.48 1.77 -12.20
CA ALA A 95 -31.29 0.47 -12.83
C ALA A 95 -32.27 -0.59 -12.31
N LEU A 96 -32.61 -0.57 -11.01
CA LEU A 96 -33.60 -1.50 -10.46
C LEU A 96 -35.02 -1.21 -10.96
N LYS A 97 -35.38 0.06 -11.14
CA LYS A 97 -36.67 0.45 -11.77
C LYS A 97 -36.75 -0.06 -13.20
N ILE A 98 -35.68 0.13 -13.99
CA ILE A 98 -35.60 -0.34 -15.37
C ILE A 98 -35.63 -1.87 -15.42
N ARG A 99 -34.94 -2.56 -14.51
CA ARG A 99 -34.99 -4.02 -14.42
C ARG A 99 -36.41 -4.54 -14.18
N ALA A 100 -37.18 -3.91 -13.29
CA ALA A 100 -38.57 -4.28 -13.07
C ALA A 100 -39.43 -4.00 -14.32
N ALA A 101 -39.19 -2.89 -15.02
CA ALA A 101 -39.90 -2.57 -16.26
C ALA A 101 -39.63 -3.55 -17.41
N ILE A 102 -38.54 -4.34 -17.35
CA ILE A 102 -38.28 -5.40 -18.34
C ILE A 102 -39.37 -6.48 -18.33
N ASP A 103 -40.04 -6.70 -17.20
CA ASP A 103 -41.04 -7.77 -17.09
C ASP A 103 -42.23 -7.56 -18.05
N ILE A 104 -42.47 -6.31 -18.48
CA ILE A 104 -43.44 -5.94 -19.53
C ILE A 104 -43.14 -6.66 -20.86
N LEU A 105 -41.87 -6.98 -21.16
CA LEU A 105 -41.50 -7.72 -22.37
C LEU A 105 -41.86 -9.21 -22.30
N PHE A 106 -42.26 -9.70 -21.13
CA PHE A 106 -42.56 -11.11 -20.86
C PHE A 106 -44.04 -11.33 -20.52
N THR A 107 -44.88 -10.31 -20.69
CA THR A 107 -46.34 -10.43 -20.56
C THR A 107 -47.00 -10.47 -21.93
N ASP A 108 -48.20 -11.06 -22.00
CA ASP A 108 -49.05 -11.07 -23.20
C ASP A 108 -49.91 -9.79 -23.31
N GLU A 109 -49.70 -8.81 -22.43
CA GLU A 109 -50.46 -7.57 -22.41
C GLU A 109 -49.99 -6.63 -23.55
N PRO A 110 -50.91 -5.89 -24.18
CA PRO A 110 -50.54 -4.93 -25.21
C PRO A 110 -49.70 -3.80 -24.61
N VAL A 111 -48.49 -3.60 -25.15
CA VAL A 111 -47.54 -2.58 -24.69
C VAL A 111 -47.53 -1.40 -25.66
N SER A 112 -47.54 -0.18 -25.13
CA SER A 112 -47.46 1.03 -25.94
C SER A 112 -46.05 1.29 -26.48
N ALA A 113 -45.96 2.03 -27.60
CA ALA A 113 -44.67 2.44 -28.15
C ALA A 113 -43.87 3.34 -27.18
N GLU A 114 -44.55 4.12 -26.34
CA GLU A 114 -43.92 4.97 -25.32
C GLU A 114 -43.25 4.15 -24.22
N GLU A 115 -43.90 3.09 -23.74
CA GLU A 115 -43.34 2.19 -22.73
C GLU A 115 -42.10 1.47 -23.26
N ILE A 116 -42.16 0.97 -24.50
CA ILE A 116 -40.99 0.38 -25.17
C ILE A 116 -39.88 1.41 -25.36
N GLY A 117 -40.21 2.67 -25.70
CA GLY A 117 -39.25 3.77 -25.82
C GLY A 117 -38.49 4.02 -24.52
N ARG A 118 -39.22 4.23 -23.42
CA ARG A 118 -38.64 4.45 -22.09
C ARG A 118 -37.77 3.27 -21.64
N LEU A 119 -38.21 2.04 -21.94
CA LEU A 119 -37.45 0.84 -21.60
C LEU A 119 -36.11 0.77 -22.38
N LYS A 120 -36.14 1.10 -23.68
CA LYS A 120 -34.94 1.14 -24.53
C LYS A 120 -33.93 2.18 -24.03
N ASP A 121 -34.40 3.37 -23.66
CA ASP A 121 -33.54 4.42 -23.12
C ASP A 121 -32.87 3.99 -21.80
N GLY A 122 -33.60 3.25 -20.97
CA GLY A 122 -33.11 2.71 -19.71
C GLY A 122 -32.03 1.62 -19.84
N PHE A 123 -31.94 0.91 -20.97
CA PHE A 123 -30.99 -0.21 -21.08
C PHE A 123 -29.53 0.20 -20.91
N LYS A 124 -29.17 1.44 -21.26
CA LYS A 124 -27.82 1.95 -21.03
C LYS A 124 -27.50 2.04 -19.53
N VAL A 125 -28.44 2.54 -18.73
CA VAL A 125 -28.31 2.63 -17.28
C VAL A 125 -28.22 1.24 -16.66
N LEU A 126 -29.10 0.32 -17.06
CA LEU A 126 -29.08 -1.06 -16.57
C LEU A 126 -27.78 -1.78 -16.92
N LYS A 127 -27.26 -1.62 -18.14
CA LYS A 127 -25.97 -2.18 -18.56
C LYS A 127 -24.83 -1.65 -17.69
N ASN A 128 -24.76 -0.34 -17.50
CA ASN A 128 -23.69 0.29 -16.71
C ASN A 128 -23.73 -0.18 -15.26
N PHE A 129 -24.92 -0.23 -14.65
CA PHE A 129 -25.10 -0.76 -13.31
C PHE A 129 -24.69 -2.23 -13.22
N ALA A 130 -25.12 -3.08 -14.16
CA ALA A 130 -24.77 -4.49 -14.17
C ALA A 130 -23.24 -4.71 -14.24
N GLN A 131 -22.55 -3.99 -15.13
CA GLN A 131 -21.09 -4.05 -15.24
C GLN A 131 -20.38 -3.53 -13.98
N ALA A 132 -20.88 -2.45 -13.38
CA ALA A 132 -20.34 -1.93 -12.12
C ALA A 132 -20.55 -2.92 -10.95
N ASN A 133 -21.72 -3.55 -10.88
CA ASN A 133 -22.05 -4.54 -9.85
C ASN A 133 -21.18 -5.80 -9.97
N VAL A 134 -20.88 -6.28 -11.19
CA VAL A 134 -19.93 -7.39 -11.40
C VAL A 134 -18.55 -7.02 -10.88
N ARG A 135 -17.99 -5.88 -11.31
CA ARG A 135 -16.66 -5.41 -10.85
C ARG A 135 -16.61 -5.23 -9.34
N TYR A 136 -17.67 -4.68 -8.75
CA TYR A 136 -17.77 -4.52 -7.30
C TYR A 136 -17.75 -5.88 -6.57
N ARG A 137 -18.50 -6.87 -7.08
CA ARG A 137 -18.52 -8.23 -6.50
C ARG A 137 -17.16 -8.91 -6.57
N GLU A 138 -16.47 -8.80 -7.70
CA GLU A 138 -15.12 -9.33 -7.87
C GLU A 138 -14.12 -8.65 -6.92
N ALA A 139 -14.16 -7.32 -6.85
CA ALA A 139 -13.30 -6.55 -5.94
C ALA A 139 -13.59 -6.85 -4.47
N ARG A 140 -14.86 -7.10 -4.11
CA ARG A 140 -15.27 -7.43 -2.74
C ARG A 140 -14.60 -8.70 -2.24
N SER A 141 -14.48 -9.73 -3.09
CA SER A 141 -13.82 -10.98 -2.72
C SER A 141 -12.36 -10.74 -2.30
N LYS A 142 -11.61 -9.94 -3.07
CA LYS A 142 -10.22 -9.59 -2.75
C LYS A 142 -10.11 -8.69 -1.53
N ALA A 143 -11.08 -7.80 -1.35
CA ALA A 143 -11.13 -6.90 -0.22
C ALA A 143 -11.43 -7.60 1.11
N GLU A 144 -12.04 -8.79 1.09
CA GLU A 144 -12.24 -9.60 2.30
C GLU A 144 -10.90 -10.13 2.85
N GLU A 145 -9.97 -10.52 1.96
CA GLU A 145 -8.59 -10.89 2.34
C GLU A 145 -7.80 -9.67 2.84
N ALA A 146 -7.85 -8.56 2.10
CA ALA A 146 -7.21 -7.30 2.52
C ALA A 146 -7.70 -6.82 3.89
N ARG A 147 -9.00 -6.98 4.17
CA ARG A 147 -9.56 -6.66 5.48
C ARG A 147 -8.95 -7.53 6.58
N ALA A 148 -8.76 -8.82 6.34
CA ALA A 148 -8.16 -9.71 7.34
C ALA A 148 -6.71 -9.30 7.71
N ILE A 149 -5.91 -8.89 6.71
CA ILE A 149 -4.56 -8.36 6.92
C ILE A 149 -4.59 -7.12 7.81
N LEU A 150 -5.51 -6.19 7.51
CA LEU A 150 -5.65 -4.96 8.30
C LEU A 150 -6.16 -5.26 9.72
N ASP A 151 -7.13 -6.16 9.87
CA ASP A 151 -7.67 -6.56 11.17
C ASP A 151 -6.57 -7.21 12.04
N ASP A 152 -5.70 -8.04 11.48
CA ASP A 152 -4.56 -8.66 12.17
C ASP A 152 -3.49 -7.63 12.60
N ALA A 153 -3.12 -6.71 11.70
CA ALA A 153 -2.20 -5.62 12.01
C ALA A 153 -2.74 -4.71 13.13
N LEU A 154 -4.06 -4.48 13.16
CA LEU A 154 -4.71 -3.68 14.19
C LEU A 154 -4.86 -4.44 15.52
N GLN A 155 -5.09 -5.75 15.50
CA GLN A 155 -5.14 -6.60 16.70
C GLN A 155 -3.75 -6.79 17.34
N SER A 156 -2.68 -6.83 16.55
CA SER A 156 -1.29 -6.84 17.01
C SER A 156 -1.00 -5.69 17.97
N ASN A 157 -1.59 -4.51 17.73
CA ASN A 157 -1.47 -3.34 18.60
C ASN A 157 -2.25 -3.45 19.94
N GLU A 158 -3.29 -4.28 20.04
CA GLU A 158 -4.01 -4.49 21.30
C GLU A 158 -3.29 -5.47 22.24
N ALA A 159 -2.61 -6.48 21.69
CA ALA A 159 -1.83 -7.44 22.46
C ALA A 159 -0.59 -6.80 23.11
N GLU A 160 0.13 -5.95 22.37
CA GLU A 160 1.28 -5.20 22.88
C GLU A 160 0.87 -4.16 23.94
N ASN A 161 -0.27 -3.47 23.76
CA ASN A 161 -0.79 -2.52 24.73
C ASN A 161 -1.27 -3.16 26.05
N LYS A 162 -1.72 -4.42 26.03
CA LYS A 162 -2.06 -5.16 27.26
C LYS A 162 -0.81 -5.63 28.01
N ALA A 163 0.23 -6.08 27.31
CA ALA A 163 1.49 -6.49 27.94
C ALA A 163 2.22 -5.32 28.63
N GLN A 164 2.15 -4.11 28.09
CA GLN A 164 2.74 -2.92 28.73
C GLN A 164 1.96 -2.39 29.93
N LYS A 165 0.65 -2.66 30.04
CA LYS A 165 -0.19 -2.18 31.17
C LYS A 165 -0.18 -3.11 32.39
N SER A 166 0.26 -4.35 32.25
CA SER A 166 0.37 -5.31 33.36
C SER A 166 1.73 -5.29 34.08
N GLY A 167 2.66 -4.44 33.63
CA GLY A 167 4.01 -4.32 34.17
C GLY A 167 4.27 -3.08 35.04
N LYS A 168 3.24 -2.47 35.63
CA LYS A 168 3.39 -1.31 36.50
C LYS A 168 2.75 -1.51 37.86
#